data_AF-A0A496X084-F1
#
_entry.id   AF-A0A496X084-F1
#
_cell.length_a   1.000
_cell.length_b   1.000
_cell.length_c   1.000
_cell.angle_alpha   90.00
_cell.angle_beta   90.00
_cell.angle_gamma   90.00
#
_symmetry.space_group_name_H-M   'P 1'
#
loop_
_entity.id
_entity.type
_entity.pdbx_description
1 polymer ?
#
loop_
_entity_poly.entity_id
_entity_poly.type
_entity_poly.pdbx_seq_one_letter_code
_entity_poly.pdbx_strand_id
1 'polypeptide(L)'
;QSIHGISNEQAAGFEFFELQWEQIAGYLKGQLIVIHNASFDWPILLDHVARYDLTMPPTKGVFCSQKAAIPWAQAMMLQCSHRGPSLDTLTKVLGVDDLRAEASGAHGAKIDSQQTAEVVEWLRQLACS
;
A
#
# COMPACT_ATOMS: atom_id res chain seq x y z
N GLN A 1 20.27 -0.28 4.82
CA GLN A 1 19.64 0.09 3.53
C GLN A 1 19.68 -1.13 2.63
N SER A 2 18.53 -1.80 2.42
CA SER A 2 18.25 -2.75 1.33
C SER A 2 16.81 -3.27 1.51
N ILE A 3 15.83 -2.38 1.59
CA ILE A 3 14.42 -2.79 1.76
C ILE A 3 13.82 -3.13 0.40
N HIS A 4 14.04 -2.28 -0.60
CA HIS A 4 13.43 -2.39 -1.94
C HIS A 4 14.42 -2.73 -3.07
N GLY A 5 15.73 -2.79 -2.79
CA GLY A 5 16.74 -3.18 -3.79
C GLY A 5 16.92 -2.24 -4.99
N ILE A 6 16.26 -1.08 -5.01
CA ILE A 6 16.39 -0.07 -6.09
C ILE A 6 17.61 0.81 -5.81
N SER A 7 18.58 0.81 -6.74
CA SER A 7 19.77 1.67 -6.68
C SER A 7 19.48 3.08 -7.22
N ASN A 8 20.33 4.05 -6.87
CA ASN A 8 20.21 5.41 -7.40
C ASN A 8 20.37 5.46 -8.92
N GLU A 9 21.22 4.58 -9.48
CA GLU A 9 21.45 4.46 -10.92
C GLU A 9 20.21 3.93 -11.64
N GLN A 10 19.51 2.96 -11.05
CA GLN A 10 18.22 2.50 -11.56
C GLN A 10 17.17 3.60 -11.47
N ALA A 11 17.11 4.30 -10.33
CA ALA A 11 16.16 5.39 -10.10
C ALA A 11 16.32 6.54 -11.13
N ALA A 12 17.56 6.88 -11.47
CA ALA A 12 17.89 7.92 -12.45
C ALA A 12 17.44 7.60 -13.89
N GLY A 13 17.13 6.34 -14.19
CA GLY A 13 16.64 5.91 -15.49
C GLY A 13 15.12 6.06 -15.69
N PHE A 14 14.37 6.37 -14.64
CA PHE A 14 12.91 6.55 -14.74
C PHE A 14 12.53 7.97 -15.14
N GLU A 15 11.37 8.11 -15.76
CA GLU A 15 10.78 9.41 -16.05
C GLU A 15 10.48 10.18 -14.76
N PHE A 16 10.52 11.51 -14.85
CA PHE A 16 10.14 12.37 -13.76
C PHE A 16 8.67 12.18 -13.37
N PHE A 17 8.36 12.47 -12.11
CA PHE A 17 7.05 12.25 -11.52
C PHE A 17 5.93 12.99 -12.27
N GLU A 18 6.18 14.24 -12.66
CA GLU A 18 5.25 15.11 -13.38
C GLU A 18 4.89 14.58 -14.78
N LEU A 19 5.80 13.85 -15.44
CA LEU A 19 5.54 13.24 -16.73
C LEU A 19 4.62 12.02 -16.62
N GLN A 20 4.66 11.32 -15.49
CA GLN A 20 3.81 10.17 -15.20
C GLN A 20 2.48 10.57 -14.55
N TRP A 21 2.36 11.83 -14.08
CA TRP A 21 1.25 12.26 -13.24
C TRP A 21 -0.11 12.14 -13.90
N GLU A 22 -0.23 12.46 -15.19
CA GLU A 22 -1.51 12.38 -15.90
C GLU A 22 -2.09 10.95 -15.84
N GLN A 23 -1.23 9.95 -16.06
CA GLN A 23 -1.61 8.55 -15.98
C GLN A 23 -1.99 8.14 -14.55
N ILE A 24 -1.16 8.51 -13.56
CA ILE A 24 -1.40 8.21 -12.14
C ILE A 24 -2.71 8.86 -11.68
N ALA A 25 -2.92 10.14 -11.98
CA ALA A 25 -4.13 10.88 -11.66
C ALA A 25 -5.36 10.24 -12.31
N GLY A 26 -5.23 9.72 -13.53
CA GLY A 26 -6.26 8.93 -14.20
C GLY A 26 -6.69 7.70 -13.39
N TYR A 27 -5.76 6.96 -12.80
CA TYR A 27 -6.06 5.82 -11.92
C TYR A 27 -6.69 6.23 -10.58
N LEU A 28 -6.31 7.39 -10.02
CA LEU A 28 -6.83 7.84 -8.72
C LEU A 28 -8.23 8.45 -8.81
N LYS A 29 -8.56 9.08 -9.94
CA LYS A 29 -9.78 9.86 -10.12
C LYS A 29 -11.05 9.02 -9.86
N GLY A 30 -11.86 9.48 -8.90
CA GLY A 30 -13.12 8.85 -8.54
C GLY A 30 -13.00 7.48 -7.85
N GLN A 31 -11.79 7.08 -7.44
CA GLN A 31 -11.54 5.82 -6.75
C GLN A 31 -11.44 6.00 -5.23
N LEU A 32 -11.73 4.93 -4.49
CA LEU A 32 -11.33 4.79 -3.09
C LEU A 32 -9.90 4.24 -3.07
N ILE A 33 -8.96 4.98 -2.49
CA ILE A 33 -7.56 4.59 -2.50
C ILE A 33 -7.27 3.74 -1.26
N VAL A 34 -6.94 2.47 -1.45
CA VAL A 34 -6.64 1.54 -0.37
C VAL A 34 -5.12 1.41 -0.23
N ILE A 35 -4.59 1.71 0.95
CA ILE A 35 -3.15 1.66 1.22
C ILE A 35 -2.92 0.95 2.56
N HIS A 36 -2.02 -0.03 2.57
CA HIS A 36 -1.53 -0.62 3.82
C HIS A 36 -0.52 0.34 4.47
N ASN A 37 -0.88 0.91 5.62
CA ASN A 37 -0.18 2.04 6.27
C ASN A 37 -0.28 3.38 5.50
N ALA A 38 -1.50 3.78 5.12
CA ALA A 38 -1.76 5.06 4.43
C ALA A 38 -1.16 6.31 5.09
N SER A 39 -0.87 6.28 6.40
CA SER A 39 -0.18 7.37 7.10
C SER A 39 1.24 7.63 6.60
N PHE A 40 1.85 6.71 5.85
CA PHE A 40 3.16 6.88 5.25
C PHE A 40 3.06 7.30 3.78
N ASP A 41 2.42 6.48 2.93
CA ASP A 41 2.45 6.69 1.48
C ASP A 41 1.60 7.88 1.03
N TRP A 42 0.45 8.12 1.67
CA TRP A 42 -0.45 9.20 1.23
C TRP A 42 0.16 10.60 1.41
N PRO A 43 0.78 10.94 2.56
CA PRO A 43 1.53 12.20 2.67
C PRO A 43 2.67 12.35 1.67
N ILE A 44 3.37 11.26 1.32
CA ILE A 44 4.46 11.31 0.32
C ILE A 44 3.90 11.68 -1.05
N LEU A 45 2.77 11.07 -1.45
CA LEU A 45 2.12 11.40 -2.70
C LEU A 45 1.65 12.86 -2.74
N LEU A 46 1.03 13.34 -1.65
CA LEU A 46 0.60 14.74 -1.53
C LEU A 46 1.79 15.71 -1.60
N ASP A 47 2.90 15.39 -0.95
CA ASP A 47 4.13 16.20 -1.01
C ASP A 47 4.66 16.31 -2.44
N HIS A 48 4.69 15.20 -3.19
CA HIS A 48 5.14 15.22 -4.59
C HIS A 48 4.20 16.03 -5.48
N VAL A 49 2.89 15.85 -5.34
CA VAL A 49 1.90 16.65 -6.06
C VAL A 49 2.10 18.14 -5.79
N ALA A 50 2.28 18.53 -4.53
CA ALA A 50 2.54 19.93 -4.16
C ALA A 50 3.88 20.46 -4.69
N ARG A 51 4.95 19.63 -4.62
CA ARG A 51 6.30 20.00 -5.06
C ARG A 51 6.38 20.35 -6.53
N TYR A 52 5.57 19.68 -7.35
CA TYR A 52 5.54 19.87 -8.80
C TYR A 52 4.38 20.78 -9.26
N ASP A 53 3.70 21.47 -8.34
CA ASP A 53 2.54 22.34 -8.62
C ASP A 53 1.42 21.62 -9.41
N LEU A 54 1.22 20.35 -9.10
CA LEU A 54 0.21 19.49 -9.72
C LEU A 54 -1.09 19.54 -8.93
N THR A 55 -2.20 19.19 -9.58
CA THR A 55 -3.52 19.10 -8.91
C THR A 55 -3.85 17.65 -8.57
N MET A 56 -4.17 17.38 -7.32
CA MET A 56 -4.72 16.09 -6.88
C MET A 56 -6.13 15.89 -7.47
N PRO A 57 -6.39 14.81 -8.23
CA PRO A 57 -7.74 14.54 -8.72
C PRO A 57 -8.70 14.27 -7.55
N PRO A 58 -10.01 14.52 -7.73
CA PRO A 58 -10.99 14.14 -6.72
C PRO A 58 -11.00 12.61 -6.55
N THR A 59 -10.79 12.14 -5.33
CA THR A 59 -10.91 10.73 -4.93
C THR A 59 -12.17 10.54 -4.08
N LYS A 60 -12.62 9.29 -3.89
CA LYS A 60 -13.69 8.94 -2.95
C LYS A 60 -13.22 8.91 -1.49
N GLY A 61 -11.92 9.06 -1.26
CA GLY A 61 -11.27 8.97 0.05
C GLY A 61 -10.05 8.05 0.03
N VAL A 62 -9.41 7.96 1.19
CA VAL A 62 -8.24 7.09 1.43
C VAL A 62 -8.56 6.17 2.59
N PHE A 63 -8.40 4.88 2.37
CA PHE A 63 -8.66 3.83 3.35
C PHE A 63 -7.34 3.19 3.78
N CYS A 64 -7.03 3.30 5.08
CA CYS A 64 -5.87 2.65 5.67
C CYS A 64 -6.22 1.24 6.13
N SER A 65 -5.85 0.22 5.33
CA SER A 65 -6.18 -1.18 5.66
C SER A 65 -5.52 -1.64 6.96
N GLN A 66 -4.29 -1.18 7.22
CA GLN A 66 -3.57 -1.51 8.45
C GLN A 66 -4.31 -1.05 9.71
N LYS A 67 -4.81 0.19 9.72
CA LYS A 67 -5.56 0.73 10.87
C LYS A 67 -6.91 0.06 11.01
N ALA A 68 -7.59 -0.19 9.89
CA ALA A 68 -8.88 -0.88 9.90
C ALA A 68 -8.78 -2.31 10.43
N ALA A 69 -7.65 -2.99 10.24
CA ALA A 69 -7.41 -4.34 10.73
C ALA A 69 -7.10 -4.42 12.23
N ILE A 70 -6.85 -3.31 12.95
CA ILE A 70 -6.43 -3.33 14.36
C ILE A 70 -7.44 -4.06 15.27
N PRO A 71 -8.76 -3.75 15.26
CA PRO A 71 -9.69 -4.39 16.17
C PRO A 71 -9.77 -5.90 15.96
N TRP A 72 -9.79 -6.33 14.69
CA TRP A 72 -9.77 -7.75 14.33
C TRP A 72 -8.47 -8.43 14.79
N ALA A 73 -7.32 -7.82 14.52
CA ALA A 73 -6.02 -8.37 14.91
C ALA A 73 -5.89 -8.48 16.43
N GLN A 74 -6.40 -7.52 17.19
CA GLN A 74 -6.45 -7.56 18.65
C GLN A 74 -7.36 -8.67 19.18
N ALA A 75 -8.55 -8.85 18.58
CA ALA A 75 -9.47 -9.93 18.94
C ALA A 75 -8.84 -11.32 18.68
N MET A 76 -8.02 -11.42 17.64
CA MET A 76 -7.26 -12.63 17.28
C MET A 76 -5.93 -12.76 18.04
N MET A 77 -5.64 -11.87 19.00
CA MET A 77 -4.40 -11.84 19.80
C MET A 77 -3.12 -11.78 18.95
N LEU A 78 -3.16 -11.12 17.79
CA LEU A 78 -2.02 -10.96 16.91
C LEU A 78 -1.06 -9.90 17.42
N GLN A 79 0.24 -10.15 17.26
CA GLN A 79 1.28 -9.16 17.54
C GLN A 79 1.16 -7.99 16.58
N CYS A 80 0.91 -6.80 17.13
CA CYS A 80 0.76 -5.56 16.37
C CYS A 80 1.77 -4.53 16.84
N SER A 81 2.27 -3.72 15.90
CA SER A 81 2.94 -2.48 16.27
C SER A 81 1.92 -1.42 16.69
N HIS A 82 2.38 -0.26 17.16
CA HIS A 82 1.50 0.90 17.40
C HIS A 82 0.74 1.37 16.14
N ARG A 83 1.20 0.97 14.94
CA ARG A 83 0.52 1.28 13.66
C ARG A 83 -0.55 0.24 13.29
N GLY A 84 -0.51 -0.94 13.90
CA GLY A 84 -1.32 -2.10 13.56
C GLY A 84 -0.49 -3.32 13.12
N PRO A 85 -1.17 -4.38 12.62
CA PRO A 85 -0.50 -5.59 12.13
C PRO A 85 0.29 -5.31 10.85
N SER A 86 1.41 -6.00 10.63
CA SER A 86 2.13 -5.89 9.36
C SER A 86 1.40 -6.63 8.24
N LEU A 87 1.67 -6.28 6.99
CA LEU A 87 1.14 -7.00 5.84
C LEU A 87 1.51 -8.49 5.92
N ASP A 88 2.76 -8.80 6.24
CA ASP A 88 3.26 -10.18 6.37
C ASP A 88 2.51 -10.96 7.47
N THR A 89 2.20 -10.30 8.59
CA THR A 89 1.43 -10.91 9.68
C THR A 89 0.04 -11.25 9.17
N LEU A 90 -0.61 -10.33 8.46
CA LEU A 90 -1.95 -10.55 7.90
C LEU A 90 -1.95 -11.63 6.81
N THR A 91 -0.99 -11.61 5.88
CA THR A 91 -0.85 -12.64 4.84
C THR A 91 -0.75 -14.03 5.47
N LYS A 92 0.14 -14.20 6.46
CA LYS A 92 0.37 -15.48 7.12
C LYS A 92 -0.87 -15.99 7.87
N VAL A 93 -1.51 -15.13 8.66
CA VAL A 93 -2.61 -15.56 9.55
C VAL A 93 -3.94 -15.76 8.82
N LEU A 94 -4.14 -15.05 7.70
CA LEU A 94 -5.29 -15.25 6.82
C LEU A 94 -5.08 -16.42 5.85
N GLY A 95 -3.86 -16.98 5.76
CA GLY A 95 -3.55 -18.06 4.83
C GLY A 95 -3.62 -17.62 3.36
N VAL A 96 -3.34 -16.34 3.10
CA VAL A 96 -3.23 -15.79 1.75
C VAL A 96 -1.89 -16.19 1.17
N ASP A 97 -1.84 -16.46 -0.13
CA ASP A 97 -0.59 -16.75 -0.83
C ASP A 97 0.42 -15.60 -0.63
N ASP A 98 1.67 -15.96 -0.34
CA ASP A 98 2.76 -14.99 -0.16
C ASP A 98 3.41 -14.69 -1.51
N LEU A 99 2.94 -13.63 -2.17
CA LEU A 99 3.41 -13.21 -3.49
C LEU A 99 4.87 -12.72 -3.46
N ARG A 100 5.44 -12.42 -2.30
CA ARG A 100 6.85 -12.05 -2.16
C ARG A 100 7.77 -13.27 -2.09
N ALA A 101 7.25 -14.43 -1.72
CA ALA A 101 8.03 -15.67 -1.69
C ALA A 101 8.60 -16.02 -3.08
N GLU A 102 7.84 -15.71 -4.14
CA GLU A 102 8.26 -15.89 -5.54
C GLU A 102 9.35 -14.90 -5.98
N ALA A 103 9.53 -13.79 -5.25
CA ALA A 103 10.49 -12.72 -5.53
C ALA A 103 11.67 -12.69 -4.54
N SER A 104 11.99 -13.82 -3.90
CA SER A 104 13.04 -13.93 -2.87
C SER A 104 12.89 -12.97 -1.68
N GLY A 105 11.65 -12.59 -1.34
CA GLY A 105 11.36 -11.71 -0.19
C GLY A 105 11.68 -10.22 -0.43
N ALA A 106 11.96 -9.81 -1.67
CA ALA A 106 12.18 -8.40 -1.99
C ALA A 106 10.88 -7.58 -1.90
N HIS A 107 10.92 -6.41 -1.24
CA HIS A 107 9.79 -5.48 -1.28
C HIS A 107 9.75 -4.76 -2.63
N GLY A 108 8.61 -4.84 -3.30
CA GLY A 108 8.34 -4.08 -4.52
C GLY A 108 6.93 -3.51 -4.46
N ALA A 109 6.77 -2.21 -4.76
CA ALA A 109 5.49 -1.52 -4.62
C ALA A 109 4.34 -2.22 -5.36
N LYS A 110 4.62 -2.84 -6.53
CA LYS A 110 3.63 -3.62 -7.28
C LYS A 110 3.18 -4.88 -6.53
N ILE A 111 4.13 -5.71 -6.10
CA ILE A 111 3.83 -6.96 -5.37
C ILE A 111 3.13 -6.61 -4.04
N ASP A 112 3.60 -5.59 -3.34
CA ASP A 112 3.01 -5.12 -2.08
C ASP A 112 1.58 -4.61 -2.26
N SER A 113 1.29 -3.96 -3.39
CA SER A 113 -0.07 -3.51 -3.74
C SER A 113 -0.98 -4.70 -4.05
N GLN A 114 -0.48 -5.72 -4.76
CA GLN A 114 -1.23 -6.95 -5.04
C GLN A 114 -1.53 -7.73 -3.76
N GLN A 115 -0.52 -7.94 -2.93
CA GLN A 115 -0.68 -8.60 -1.63
C GLN A 115 -1.66 -7.85 -0.72
N THR A 116 -1.58 -6.51 -0.70
CA THR A 116 -2.53 -5.66 0.03
C THR A 116 -3.96 -5.88 -0.46
N ALA A 117 -4.18 -5.99 -1.77
CA ALA A 117 -5.50 -6.23 -2.34
C ALA A 117 -6.08 -7.58 -1.88
N GLU A 118 -5.28 -8.65 -1.90
CA GLU A 118 -5.73 -9.97 -1.45
C GLU A 118 -6.07 -10.00 0.04
N VAL A 119 -5.20 -9.42 0.88
CA VAL A 119 -5.43 -9.34 2.34
C VAL A 119 -6.68 -8.53 2.66
N VAL A 120 -6.90 -7.40 1.98
CA VAL A 120 -8.08 -6.55 2.19
C VAL A 120 -9.36 -7.29 1.78
N GLU A 121 -9.34 -8.02 0.67
CA GLU A 121 -10.49 -8.78 0.21
C GLU A 121 -10.87 -9.90 1.19
N TRP A 122 -9.88 -10.62 1.74
CA TRP A 122 -10.12 -11.60 2.81
C TRP A 122 -10.72 -10.97 4.07
N LEU A 123 -10.17 -9.86 4.55
CA LEU A 123 -10.72 -9.14 5.70
C LEU A 123 -12.14 -8.64 5.44
N ARG A 124 -12.44 -8.21 4.21
CA ARG A 124 -13.78 -7.78 3.81
C ARG A 124 -14.78 -8.94 3.88
N GLN A 125 -14.39 -10.13 3.42
CA GLN A 125 -15.25 -11.31 3.47
C GLN A 125 -15.57 -11.72 4.91
N LEU A 126 -14.58 -11.68 5.82
CA LEU A 126 -14.78 -11.95 7.25
C LEU A 126 -15.72 -10.95 7.93
N ALA A 127 -15.76 -9.69 7.46
CA ALA A 127 -16.65 -8.67 8.01
C ALA A 127 -18.11 -8.81 7.56
N CYS A 128 -18.38 -9.58 6.50
CA CYS A 128 -19.71 -9.79 5.95
C CYS A 128 -20.32 -11.16 6.29
N SER A 129 -19.55 -12.05 6.94
CA SER A 129 -20.00 -13.36 7.45
C SER A 129 -20.53 -13.26 8.87
#